data_AF-A0AAP3MCX8-F1
#
_entry.id   AF-A0AAP3MCX8-F1
#
_cell.length_a   1.000
_cell.length_b   1.000
_cell.length_c   1.000
_cell.angle_alpha   90.00
_cell.angle_beta   90.00
_cell.angle_gamma   90.00
#
_symmetry.space_group_name_H-M   'P 1'
#
loop_
_entity.id
_entity.type
_entity.pdbx_description
1 polymer ?
#
loop_
_entity_poly.entity_id
_entity_poly.type
_entity_poly.pdbx_seq_one_letter_code
_entity_poly.pdbx_strand_id
1 'polypeptide(L)'
;MSLDVDGFDEPVAGGSVTIAISNDHRLMKLAQKLPWEEMLKLVLPDLQRTDRKHWWMGRPLRVRIHLGVYILQQMFNLTDRATEQQVRDNAAFQLFCGYGLIKKWHAPDHTKIEAFRSRLSPETQRRLANLITQQAVKLNYANPTELDVDSTVQEANIAYPVIANLLVKVAVLASKVGKGL
;
A
#
# COMPACT_ATOMS: atom_id res chain seq x y z
N MET A 1 37.31 -13.36 15.96
CA MET A 1 36.39 -12.21 15.97
C MET A 1 36.12 -11.86 17.41
N SER A 2 36.34 -10.60 17.82
CA SER A 2 35.92 -10.10 19.12
C SER A 2 34.44 -9.70 19.06
N LEU A 3 33.69 -10.01 20.10
CA LEU A 3 32.34 -9.52 20.29
C LEU A 3 32.41 -8.26 21.13
N ASP A 4 31.79 -7.20 20.65
CA ASP A 4 31.54 -5.98 21.41
C ASP A 4 30.17 -6.11 22.09
N VAL A 5 30.13 -5.88 23.40
CA VAL A 5 28.92 -5.98 24.25
C VAL A 5 28.47 -4.61 24.77
N ASP A 6 29.03 -3.53 24.22
CA ASP A 6 28.68 -2.17 24.62
C ASP A 6 27.18 -1.88 24.42
N GLY A 7 26.59 -1.17 25.39
CA GLY A 7 25.18 -0.76 25.36
C GLY A 7 24.12 -1.82 25.70
N PHE A 8 24.50 -3.06 26.09
CA PHE A 8 23.51 -4.09 26.48
C PHE A 8 22.81 -3.84 27.82
N ASP A 9 23.42 -3.06 28.72
CA ASP A 9 22.90 -2.77 30.06
C ASP A 9 22.10 -1.45 30.14
N GLU A 10 22.06 -0.67 29.05
CA GLU A 10 21.40 0.63 29.01
C GLU A 10 19.93 0.52 28.54
N PRO A 11 18.95 1.07 29.28
CA PRO A 11 17.55 1.06 28.84
C PRO A 11 17.34 2.02 27.67
N VAL A 12 16.58 1.57 26.66
CA VAL A 12 16.22 2.41 25.51
C VAL A 12 15.35 3.59 25.96
N ALA A 13 15.81 4.81 25.66
CA ALA A 13 15.08 6.06 25.91
C ALA A 13 14.63 6.72 24.61
N GLY A 14 13.56 7.53 24.69
CA GLY A 14 13.12 8.35 23.57
C GLY A 14 14.09 9.50 23.28
N GLY A 15 14.28 9.82 22.00
CA GLY A 15 15.13 10.92 21.55
C GLY A 15 14.71 11.44 20.18
N SER A 16 15.27 12.58 19.76
CA SER A 16 15.05 13.12 18.43
C SER A 16 16.14 12.63 17.47
N VAL A 17 15.73 12.03 16.35
CA VAL A 17 16.64 11.64 15.26
C VAL A 17 16.30 12.47 14.02
N THR A 18 17.31 13.13 13.45
CA THR A 18 17.17 13.84 12.18
C THR A 18 17.60 12.92 11.04
N ILE A 19 16.67 12.56 10.16
CA ILE A 19 16.93 11.68 9.02
C ILE A 19 17.02 12.52 7.74
N ALA A 20 18.20 12.54 7.11
CA ALA A 20 18.40 13.19 5.82
C ALA A 20 18.09 12.21 4.69
N ILE A 21 17.19 12.60 3.78
CA ILE A 21 16.81 11.77 2.63
C ILE A 21 17.33 12.44 1.36
N SER A 22 18.20 11.73 0.64
CA SER A 22 18.76 12.21 -0.62
C SER A 22 17.69 12.28 -1.71
N ASN A 23 17.83 13.24 -2.62
CA ASN A 23 17.04 13.31 -3.85
C ASN A 23 17.24 12.06 -4.74
N ASP A 24 18.33 11.32 -4.54
CA ASP A 24 18.59 10.07 -5.27
C ASP A 24 17.68 8.91 -4.81
N HIS A 25 17.04 9.04 -3.64
CA HIS A 25 16.16 8.03 -3.07
C HIS A 25 15.01 7.68 -4.04
N ARG A 26 14.73 6.39 -4.22
CA ARG A 26 13.74 5.87 -5.19
C ARG A 26 12.39 6.58 -5.12
N LEU A 27 11.86 6.79 -3.91
CA LEU A 27 10.58 7.48 -3.72
C LEU A 27 10.64 8.97 -4.08
N MET A 28 11.79 9.63 -3.89
CA MET A 28 11.93 11.05 -4.26
C MET A 28 11.96 11.20 -5.78
N LYS A 29 12.74 10.37 -6.47
CA LYS A 29 12.73 10.27 -7.94
C LYS A 29 11.32 10.01 -8.46
N LEU A 30 10.62 9.03 -7.89
CA LEU A 30 9.25 8.71 -8.28
C LEU A 30 8.31 9.90 -8.06
N ALA A 31 8.33 10.52 -6.87
CA ALA A 31 7.49 11.67 -6.55
C ALA A 31 7.72 12.86 -7.48
N GLN A 32 8.95 13.08 -7.96
CA GLN A 32 9.28 14.13 -8.90
C GLN A 32 8.76 13.85 -10.33
N LYS A 33 8.58 12.58 -10.69
CA LYS A 33 8.17 12.16 -12.04
C LYS A 33 6.68 11.86 -12.18
N LEU A 34 5.96 11.66 -11.07
CA LEU A 34 4.53 11.39 -11.06
C LEU A 34 3.70 12.60 -11.55
N PRO A 35 2.67 12.40 -12.40
CA PRO A 35 1.85 13.48 -12.95
C PRO A 35 0.74 13.88 -11.97
N TRP A 36 1.13 14.47 -10.84
CA TRP A 36 0.22 14.73 -9.71
C TRP A 36 -1.01 15.58 -10.04
N GLU A 37 -0.88 16.54 -10.96
CA GLU A 37 -1.99 17.40 -11.37
C GLU A 37 -3.04 16.63 -12.16
N GLU A 38 -2.61 15.78 -13.11
CA GLU A 38 -3.50 14.92 -13.89
C GLU A 38 -4.19 13.89 -13.00
N MET A 39 -3.44 13.30 -12.06
CA MET A 39 -4.01 12.39 -11.06
C MET A 39 -5.07 13.08 -10.21
N LEU A 40 -4.83 14.33 -9.79
CA LEU A 40 -5.82 15.12 -9.04
C LEU A 40 -7.09 15.33 -9.86
N LYS A 41 -6.97 15.79 -11.11
CA LYS A 41 -8.12 15.99 -12.01
C LYS A 41 -8.96 14.73 -12.18
N LEU A 42 -8.30 13.56 -12.20
CA LEU A 42 -8.93 12.26 -12.35
C LEU A 42 -9.72 11.83 -11.11
N VAL A 43 -9.18 12.04 -9.90
CA VAL A 43 -9.86 11.63 -8.65
C VAL A 43 -10.90 12.63 -8.15
N LEU A 44 -10.81 13.90 -8.53
CA LEU A 44 -11.70 14.96 -8.04
C LEU A 44 -13.20 14.67 -8.21
N PRO A 45 -13.69 14.18 -9.38
CA PRO A 45 -15.11 13.88 -9.57
C PRO A 45 -15.65 12.88 -8.54
N ASP A 46 -14.91 11.80 -8.28
CA ASP A 46 -15.28 10.78 -7.29
C ASP A 46 -15.24 11.34 -5.86
N LEU A 47 -14.25 12.18 -5.56
CA LEU A 47 -14.15 12.85 -4.27
C LEU A 47 -15.17 13.98 -4.06
N GLN A 48 -15.82 14.47 -5.11
CA GLN A 48 -16.92 15.45 -5.02
C GLN A 48 -18.28 14.76 -4.92
N ARG A 49 -18.37 13.49 -5.33
CA ARG A 49 -19.55 12.64 -5.20
C ARG A 49 -19.75 12.20 -3.75
N THR A 50 -20.16 13.14 -2.90
CA THR A 50 -20.55 12.91 -1.51
C THR A 50 -22.07 12.89 -1.41
N ASP A 51 -22.62 11.94 -0.64
CA ASP A 51 -24.07 11.75 -0.43
C ASP A 51 -24.78 13.02 0.05
N ARG A 52 -24.06 13.87 0.79
CA ARG A 52 -24.58 15.14 1.35
C ARG A 52 -24.40 16.37 0.44
N LYS A 53 -23.90 16.23 -0.79
CA LYS A 53 -23.62 17.32 -1.75
C LYS A 53 -22.76 18.51 -1.23
N HIS A 54 -22.24 18.46 -0.01
CA HIS A 54 -21.44 19.51 0.62
C HIS A 54 -19.97 19.10 0.76
N TRP A 55 -19.28 18.87 -0.36
CA TRP A 55 -17.85 18.50 -0.34
C TRP A 55 -16.95 19.63 0.19
N TRP A 56 -17.43 20.87 0.19
CA TRP A 56 -16.74 22.07 0.69
C TRP A 56 -16.93 22.31 2.19
N MET A 57 -17.78 21.51 2.87
CA MET A 57 -18.11 21.73 4.28
C MET A 57 -17.32 20.77 5.17
N GLY A 58 -16.68 21.31 6.22
CA GLY A 58 -15.90 20.54 7.19
C GLY A 58 -14.39 20.64 7.01
N ARG A 59 -13.65 19.70 7.61
CA ARG A 59 -12.18 19.68 7.55
C ARG A 59 -11.73 19.32 6.14
N PRO A 60 -10.86 20.14 5.49
CA PRO A 60 -10.45 19.88 4.11
C PRO A 60 -9.67 18.57 4.01
N LEU A 61 -10.11 17.70 3.11
CA LEU A 61 -9.39 16.49 2.73
C LEU A 61 -8.14 16.88 1.94
N ARG A 62 -6.98 16.44 2.41
CA ARG A 62 -5.70 16.75 1.75
C ARG A 62 -5.38 15.67 0.73
N VAL A 63 -5.94 15.85 -0.47
CA VAL A 63 -5.90 14.85 -1.55
C VAL A 63 -4.46 14.39 -1.84
N ARG A 64 -3.47 15.29 -1.82
CA ARG A 64 -2.05 14.92 -2.05
C ARG A 64 -1.53 13.88 -1.04
N ILE A 65 -1.88 14.00 0.24
CA ILE A 65 -1.46 13.03 1.28
C ILE A 65 -2.09 11.68 0.95
N HIS A 66 -3.42 11.66 0.79
CA HIS A 66 -4.17 10.42 0.57
C HIS A 66 -3.80 9.73 -0.74
N LEU A 67 -3.54 10.48 -1.80
CA LEU A 67 -3.10 9.96 -3.09
C LEU A 67 -1.69 9.35 -2.98
N GLY A 68 -0.76 10.02 -2.29
CA GLY A 68 0.56 9.45 -2.02
C GLY A 68 0.48 8.16 -1.19
N VAL A 69 -0.35 8.16 -0.14
CA VAL A 69 -0.60 6.97 0.69
C VAL A 69 -1.21 5.84 -0.13
N TYR A 70 -2.18 6.13 -0.99
CA TYR A 70 -2.79 5.15 -1.87
C TYR A 70 -1.76 4.50 -2.81
N ILE A 71 -0.87 5.29 -3.42
CA ILE A 71 0.20 4.76 -4.28
C ILE A 71 1.15 3.86 -3.48
N LEU A 72 1.59 4.30 -2.30
CA LEU A 72 2.45 3.50 -1.42
C LEU A 72 1.77 2.18 -1.02
N GLN A 73 0.47 2.24 -0.70
CA GLN A 73 -0.32 1.05 -0.37
C GLN A 73 -0.29 0.01 -1.49
N GLN A 74 -0.50 0.44 -2.75
CA GLN A 74 -0.47 -0.46 -3.90
C GLN A 74 0.93 -0.96 -4.23
N MET A 75 1.95 -0.09 -4.16
CA MET A 75 3.33 -0.46 -4.51
C MET A 75 3.97 -1.46 -3.54
N PHE A 76 3.61 -1.40 -2.26
CA PHE A 76 4.18 -2.24 -1.21
C PHE A 76 3.20 -3.30 -0.70
N ASN A 77 2.02 -3.43 -1.33
CA ASN A 77 0.96 -4.36 -0.94
C ASN A 77 0.64 -4.30 0.57
N LEU A 78 0.45 -3.09 1.09
CA LEU A 78 0.26 -2.85 2.52
C LEU A 78 -1.22 -2.86 2.90
N THR A 79 -1.53 -3.30 4.11
CA THR A 79 -2.86 -3.10 4.71
C THR A 79 -3.04 -1.65 5.16
N ASP A 80 -4.27 -1.23 5.45
CA ASP A 80 -4.54 0.16 5.90
C ASP A 80 -3.78 0.50 7.20
N ARG A 81 -3.76 -0.41 8.17
CA ARG A 81 -3.01 -0.24 9.43
C ARG A 81 -1.50 -0.27 9.23
N ALA A 82 -0.99 -1.16 8.38
CA ALA A 82 0.43 -1.20 8.07
C ALA A 82 0.87 0.09 7.36
N THR A 83 0.03 0.62 6.47
CA THR A 83 0.32 1.86 5.75
C THR A 83 0.34 3.06 6.70
N GLU A 84 -0.62 3.14 7.64
CA GLU A 84 -0.60 4.16 8.69
C GLU A 84 0.71 4.13 9.49
N GLN A 85 1.11 2.95 9.97
CA GLN A 85 2.34 2.80 10.76
C GLN A 85 3.58 3.19 9.95
N GLN A 86 3.68 2.70 8.71
CA GLN A 86 4.80 3.02 7.83
C GLN A 86 4.88 4.51 7.52
N VAL A 87 3.75 5.19 7.28
CA VAL A 87 3.76 6.64 7.03
C VAL A 87 4.11 7.43 8.29
N ARG A 88 3.79 6.92 9.49
CA ARG A 88 4.20 7.54 10.76
C ARG A 88 5.70 7.38 11.02
N ASP A 89 6.26 6.20 10.79
CA ASP A 89 7.62 5.88 11.21
C ASP A 89 8.67 6.18 10.12
N ASN A 90 8.30 6.10 8.84
CA ASN A 90 9.23 6.21 7.72
C ASN A 90 9.26 7.62 7.13
N ALA A 91 10.35 8.35 7.36
CA ALA A 91 10.55 9.70 6.83
C ALA A 91 10.44 9.80 5.30
N ALA A 92 10.83 8.76 4.54
CA ALA A 92 10.72 8.78 3.08
C ALA A 92 9.27 8.68 2.61
N PHE A 93 8.43 7.96 3.35
CA PHE A 93 7.00 7.89 3.08
C PHE A 93 6.35 9.24 3.39
N GLN A 94 6.74 9.89 4.50
CA GLN A 94 6.26 11.23 4.84
C GLN A 94 6.56 12.25 3.74
N LEU A 95 7.81 12.31 3.27
CA LEU A 95 8.21 13.20 2.17
C LEU A 95 7.46 12.87 0.88
N PHE A 96 7.30 11.59 0.54
CA PHE A 96 6.54 11.16 -0.64
C PHE A 96 5.08 11.66 -0.57
N CYS A 97 4.47 11.59 0.62
CA CYS A 97 3.14 12.09 0.91
C CYS A 97 3.06 13.62 1.11
N GLY A 98 4.13 14.37 0.85
CA GLY A 98 4.13 15.83 0.86
C GLY A 98 4.41 16.48 2.22
N TYR A 99 5.12 15.79 3.12
CA TYR A 99 5.73 16.44 4.28
C TYR A 99 6.64 17.60 3.83
N GLY A 100 6.56 18.76 4.49
CA GLY A 100 7.22 20.00 4.07
C GLY A 100 6.52 20.78 2.95
N LEU A 101 5.70 20.12 2.11
CA LEU A 101 4.95 20.77 1.03
C LEU A 101 3.55 21.23 1.48
N ILE A 102 2.96 20.53 2.46
CA ILE A 102 1.57 20.72 2.87
C ILE A 102 1.51 21.34 4.27
N LYS A 103 0.76 22.45 4.40
CA LYS A 103 0.55 23.11 5.70
C LYS A 103 -0.11 22.15 6.70
N LYS A 104 0.43 22.11 7.93
CA LYS A 104 -0.06 21.28 9.06
C LYS A 104 -0.11 19.78 8.74
N TRP A 105 0.84 19.25 7.96
CA TRP A 105 0.90 17.82 7.55
C TRP A 105 0.74 16.87 8.75
N HIS A 106 0.03 15.76 8.56
CA HIS A 106 -0.07 14.66 9.54
C HIS A 106 -0.31 13.36 8.78
N ALA A 107 0.18 12.24 9.33
CA ALA A 107 -0.13 10.92 8.82
C ALA A 107 -1.65 10.65 8.95
N PRO A 108 -2.31 10.14 7.89
CA PRO A 108 -3.71 9.76 7.98
C PRO A 108 -3.87 8.48 8.80
N ASP A 109 -4.95 8.42 9.57
CA ASP A 109 -5.39 7.22 10.29
C ASP A 109 -5.95 6.18 9.30
N HIS A 110 -5.80 4.89 9.60
CA HIS A 110 -6.25 3.78 8.75
C HIS A 110 -7.72 3.93 8.29
N THR A 111 -8.61 4.42 9.16
CA THR A 111 -10.02 4.68 8.82
C THR A 111 -10.18 5.69 7.67
N LYS A 112 -9.32 6.71 7.63
CA LYS A 112 -9.34 7.73 6.56
C LYS A 112 -8.69 7.22 5.28
N ILE A 113 -7.74 6.31 5.39
CA ILE A 113 -7.14 5.63 4.24
C ILE A 113 -8.21 4.78 3.56
N GLU A 114 -8.92 3.96 4.33
CA GLU A 114 -10.04 3.15 3.86
C GLU A 114 -11.16 4.01 3.27
N ALA A 115 -11.58 5.07 3.99
CA ALA A 115 -12.63 5.97 3.51
C ALA A 115 -12.25 6.68 2.20
N PHE A 116 -10.97 7.05 2.03
CA PHE A 116 -10.49 7.62 0.77
C PHE A 116 -10.56 6.59 -0.36
N ARG A 117 -10.02 5.38 -0.14
CA ARG A 117 -10.01 4.30 -1.13
C ARG A 117 -11.43 3.92 -1.57
N SER A 118 -12.35 3.79 -0.61
CA SER A 118 -13.73 3.39 -0.87
C SER A 118 -14.54 4.41 -1.69
N ARG A 119 -14.10 5.68 -1.71
CA ARG A 119 -14.74 6.72 -2.52
C ARG A 119 -14.30 6.71 -3.97
N LEU A 120 -13.14 6.15 -4.27
CA LEU A 120 -12.64 6.02 -5.64
C LEU A 120 -13.35 4.86 -6.32
N SER A 121 -14.03 5.13 -7.43
CA SER A 121 -14.66 4.09 -8.23
C SER A 121 -13.61 3.16 -8.84
N PRO A 122 -13.97 1.89 -9.13
CA PRO A 122 -13.05 0.96 -9.80
C PRO A 122 -12.52 1.51 -11.14
N GLU A 123 -13.34 2.29 -11.86
CA GLU A 123 -12.94 2.91 -13.11
C GLU A 123 -11.86 3.99 -12.90
N THR A 124 -12.04 4.88 -11.91
CA THR A 124 -11.05 5.89 -11.52
C THR A 124 -9.75 5.23 -11.08
N GLN A 125 -9.80 4.17 -10.28
CA GLN A 125 -8.61 3.43 -9.86
C GLN A 125 -7.85 2.85 -11.06
N ARG A 126 -8.57 2.25 -12.03
CA ARG A 126 -7.96 1.74 -13.27
C ARG A 126 -7.34 2.85 -14.12
N ARG A 127 -8.05 3.98 -14.30
CA ARG A 127 -7.53 5.12 -15.06
C ARG A 127 -6.29 5.72 -14.38
N LEU A 128 -6.25 5.76 -13.05
CA LEU A 128 -5.09 6.21 -12.28
C LEU A 128 -3.88 5.30 -12.51
N ALA A 129 -4.07 3.98 -12.45
CA ALA A 129 -3.01 3.02 -12.75
C ALA A 129 -2.50 3.19 -14.19
N ASN A 130 -3.42 3.28 -15.17
CA ASN A 130 -3.05 3.51 -16.56
C ASN A 130 -2.26 4.81 -16.76
N LEU A 131 -2.62 5.89 -16.08
CA LEU A 131 -1.93 7.17 -16.16
C LEU A 131 -0.48 7.05 -15.65
N ILE A 132 -0.27 6.34 -14.53
CA ILE A 132 1.06 6.08 -13.99
C ILE A 132 1.88 5.23 -14.97
N THR A 133 1.28 4.19 -15.57
CA THR A 133 1.94 3.34 -16.56
C THR A 133 2.29 4.11 -17.83
N GLN A 134 1.39 4.95 -18.34
CA GLN A 134 1.67 5.81 -19.50
C GLN A 134 2.83 6.77 -19.22
N GLN A 135 2.90 7.32 -18.01
CA GLN A 135 4.03 8.15 -17.61
C GLN A 135 5.33 7.34 -17.55
N ALA A 136 5.29 6.11 -17.05
CA ALA A 136 6.45 5.21 -17.03
C ALA A 136 6.95 4.92 -18.46
N VAL A 137 6.05 4.67 -19.40
CA VAL A 137 6.40 4.48 -20.82
C VAL A 137 7.04 5.73 -21.42
N LYS A 138 6.46 6.92 -21.20
CA LYS A 138 7.02 8.20 -21.68
C LYS A 138 8.43 8.46 -21.17
N LEU A 139 8.75 7.99 -19.96
CA LEU A 139 10.05 8.14 -19.33
C LEU A 139 11.00 6.97 -19.64
N ASN A 140 10.62 6.05 -20.52
CA ASN A 140 11.36 4.83 -20.87
C ASN A 140 11.63 3.89 -19.69
N TYR A 141 10.76 3.88 -18.67
CA TYR A 141 10.80 2.91 -17.56
C TYR A 141 9.99 1.65 -17.83
N ALA A 142 9.11 1.66 -18.83
CA ALA A 142 8.30 0.52 -19.22
C ALA A 142 8.22 0.47 -20.75
N ASN A 143 8.30 -0.73 -21.32
CA ASN A 143 8.14 -0.94 -22.75
C ASN A 143 6.80 -1.66 -23.02
N PRO A 144 5.81 -1.04 -23.67
CA PRO A 144 4.52 -1.67 -23.92
C PRO A 144 4.59 -2.81 -24.95
N THR A 145 5.68 -2.92 -25.73
CA THR A 145 5.83 -4.02 -26.69
C THR A 145 6.27 -5.33 -26.04
N GLU A 146 6.80 -5.25 -24.82
CA GLU A 146 7.31 -6.40 -24.07
C GLU A 146 6.42 -6.60 -22.83
N LEU A 147 5.51 -7.56 -22.92
CA LEU A 147 4.67 -7.97 -21.80
C LEU A 147 5.17 -9.32 -21.28
N ASP A 148 5.90 -9.27 -20.17
CA ASP A 148 6.28 -10.47 -19.43
C ASP A 148 5.20 -10.80 -18.39
N VAL A 149 4.45 -11.87 -18.63
CA VAL A 149 3.46 -12.40 -17.70
C VAL A 149 4.07 -13.61 -17.04
N ASP A 150 4.56 -13.45 -15.80
CA ASP A 150 5.06 -14.56 -15.00
C ASP A 150 3.88 -15.43 -14.51
N SER A 151 3.40 -16.32 -15.39
CA SER A 151 2.39 -17.31 -15.04
C SER A 151 3.08 -18.53 -14.45
N THR A 152 3.44 -18.48 -13.17
CA THR A 152 3.77 -19.70 -12.43
C THR A 152 2.48 -20.48 -12.18
N VAL A 153 2.16 -21.41 -13.07
CA VAL A 153 1.12 -22.42 -12.80
C VAL A 153 1.71 -23.39 -11.78
N GLN A 154 1.39 -23.19 -10.50
CA GLN A 154 1.60 -24.21 -9.50
C GLN A 154 0.43 -25.17 -9.55
N GLU A 155 0.70 -26.44 -9.89
CA GLU A 155 -0.27 -27.50 -9.68
C GLU A 155 -0.64 -27.51 -8.20
N ALA A 156 -1.92 -27.30 -7.89
CA ALA A 156 -2.39 -27.44 -6.52
C ALA A 156 -2.07 -28.88 -6.07
N ASN A 157 -1.38 -29.05 -4.94
CA ASN A 157 -1.03 -30.36 -4.39
C ASN A 157 -2.28 -31.08 -3.84
N ILE A 158 -3.20 -31.42 -4.74
CA ILE A 158 -4.49 -32.04 -4.46
C ILE A 158 -4.54 -33.32 -5.29
N ALA A 159 -4.35 -34.45 -4.64
CA ALA A 159 -4.48 -35.76 -5.27
C ALA A 159 -5.92 -36.01 -5.73
N TYR A 160 -6.13 -36.21 -7.03
CA TYR A 160 -7.40 -36.65 -7.60
C TYR A 160 -7.64 -38.15 -7.29
N PRO A 161 -8.88 -38.60 -7.03
CA PRO A 161 -10.10 -37.81 -6.86
C PRO A 161 -10.19 -37.14 -5.48
N VAL A 162 -10.40 -35.82 -5.49
CA VAL A 162 -10.35 -34.96 -4.28
C VAL A 162 -11.37 -35.38 -3.23
N ILE A 163 -12.62 -35.60 -3.65
CA ILE A 163 -13.75 -35.92 -2.76
C ILE A 163 -13.55 -37.30 -2.11
N ALA A 164 -13.10 -38.30 -2.88
CA ALA A 164 -12.88 -39.64 -2.35
C ALA A 164 -11.78 -39.64 -1.29
N ASN A 165 -10.66 -38.96 -1.55
CA ASN A 165 -9.57 -38.84 -0.60
C ASN A 165 -9.98 -38.08 0.69
N LEU A 166 -10.83 -37.07 0.57
CA LEU A 166 -11.39 -36.35 1.72
C LEU A 166 -12.31 -37.24 2.56
N LEU A 167 -13.20 -38.00 1.92
CA LEU A 167 -14.11 -38.93 2.61
C LEU A 167 -13.33 -40.02 3.37
N VAL A 168 -12.29 -40.58 2.76
CA VAL A 168 -11.40 -41.55 3.42
C VAL A 168 -10.71 -40.93 4.63
N LYS A 169 -10.19 -39.69 4.51
CA LYS A 169 -9.56 -39.00 5.64
C LYS A 169 -10.54 -38.76 6.80
N VAL A 170 -11.77 -38.34 6.49
CA VAL A 170 -12.82 -38.14 7.51
C VAL A 170 -13.16 -39.47 8.20
N ALA A 171 -13.30 -40.56 7.45
CA ALA A 171 -13.56 -41.88 8.02
C ALA A 171 -12.42 -42.35 8.96
N VAL A 172 -11.16 -42.15 8.56
CA VAL A 172 -9.99 -42.48 9.39
C VAL A 172 -9.95 -41.63 10.66
N LEU A 173 -10.23 -40.33 10.57
CA LEU A 173 -10.31 -39.42 11.72
C LEU A 173 -11.43 -39.83 12.69
N ALA A 174 -12.64 -40.09 12.17
CA ALA A 174 -13.77 -40.54 12.97
C ALA A 174 -13.50 -41.86 13.69
N SER A 175 -12.84 -42.82 13.01
CA SER A 175 -12.44 -44.09 13.63
C SER A 175 -11.42 -43.90 14.77
N LYS A 176 -10.48 -42.94 14.63
CA LYS A 176 -9.54 -42.62 15.72
C LYS A 176 -10.25 -42.00 16.92
N VAL A 177 -11.18 -41.07 16.69
CA VAL A 177 -11.96 -40.44 17.77
C VAL A 177 -12.83 -41.48 18.49
N GLY A 178 -13.50 -42.37 17.74
CA GLY A 178 -14.34 -43.41 18.33
C GLY A 178 -13.58 -44.51 19.09
N LYS A 179 -12.27 -44.67 18.86
CA LYS A 179 -11.41 -45.56 19.66
C LYS A 179 -10.86 -44.91 20.93
N GLY A 180 -10.94 -43.58 21.02
CA GLY A 180 -10.49 -42.80 22.18
C GLY A 180 -11.61 -42.40 23.14
N LEU A 181 -12.86 -42.73 22.80
CA LEU A 181 -14.05 -42.69 23.66
C LEU A 181 -14.31 -44.10 24.22
#